data_AF-A0A950W449-F1
#
_entry.id   AF-A0A950W449-F1
#
_cell.length_a   1.000
_cell.length_b   1.000
_cell.length_c   1.000
_cell.angle_alpha   90.00
_cell.angle_beta   90.00
_cell.angle_gamma   90.00
#
_symmetry.space_group_name_H-M   'P 1'
#
loop_
_entity.id
_entity.type
_entity.pdbx_description
1 polymer ?
#
loop_
_entity_poly.entity_id
_entity_poly.type
_entity_poly.pdbx_seq_one_letter_code
_entity_poly.pdbx_strand_id
1 'polypeptide(L)'
;MPDPFVLAARLTLVAVFVTAGVAKLADPAGARKAILEFGLPAALAPSLAITVPLVELATAALLLPATTAWWGALAALALLLAFGAGIVANLAQGRKPDCHCFGQLHSEPVNWRTLARDGALMALAAFLVWEGPEHVGPSAVAWLGDPASWQTTGLILMAVFIAAQAWFLIELFRQQGRLLLRIDALQESLVRRGFTAPTPQTEAKAFQGGLSVGAQAPTFSLPDLAGERVALEHLRAAGHPLLLVFTDPGCGPCIALAPDLVSWHTLYQGKLALATVSRGTAEQNRAKFGPAAALPVLLQADREVAAAYLAHGTPAAVIIQSDGTIGSGLAMGAEAIRNLVEQTVQPLPASSARRSAAPVPTAQRPGALAPLLARMGQT
;
A
#
# COMPACT_ATOMS: atom_id res chain seq x y z
N MET A 1 -44.70 1.58 27.08
CA MET A 1 -43.57 0.79 26.54
C MET A 1 -42.35 1.71 26.49
N PRO A 2 -41.10 1.22 26.58
CA PRO A 2 -39.95 2.07 26.32
C PRO A 2 -40.01 2.58 24.87
N ASP A 3 -39.84 3.88 24.66
CA ASP A 3 -39.69 4.40 23.30
C ASP A 3 -38.29 4.01 22.77
N PRO A 4 -38.19 3.22 21.68
CA PRO A 4 -36.90 2.88 21.08
C PRO A 4 -36.13 4.12 20.60
N PHE A 5 -36.80 5.23 20.29
CA PHE A 5 -36.17 6.48 19.88
C PHE A 5 -35.43 7.16 21.04
N VAL A 6 -36.04 7.23 22.24
CA VAL A 6 -35.39 7.74 23.47
C VAL A 6 -34.13 6.94 23.79
N LEU A 7 -34.19 5.60 23.70
CA LEU A 7 -33.02 4.76 23.97
C LEU A 7 -31.95 4.88 22.87
N ALA A 8 -32.33 4.95 21.60
CA ALA A 8 -31.40 5.16 20.49
C ALA A 8 -30.70 6.52 20.58
N ALA A 9 -31.41 7.59 20.96
CA ALA A 9 -30.84 8.92 21.20
C ALA A 9 -29.79 8.89 22.33
N ARG A 10 -30.11 8.25 23.46
CA ARG A 10 -29.18 8.08 24.59
C ARG A 10 -27.92 7.32 24.17
N LEU A 11 -28.07 6.17 23.52
CA LEU A 11 -26.93 5.35 23.07
C LEU A 11 -26.08 6.06 22.01
N THR A 12 -26.69 6.87 21.13
CA THR A 12 -25.98 7.70 20.15
C THR A 12 -25.11 8.75 20.84
N LEU A 13 -25.65 9.46 21.84
CA LEU A 13 -24.88 10.42 22.62
C LEU A 13 -23.75 9.74 23.41
N VAL A 14 -24.02 8.60 24.07
CA VAL A 14 -22.98 7.79 24.75
C VAL A 14 -21.84 7.44 23.80
N ALA A 15 -22.14 6.91 22.60
CA ALA A 15 -21.11 6.53 21.63
C ALA A 15 -20.25 7.73 21.19
N VAL A 16 -20.87 8.90 20.97
CA VAL A 16 -20.15 10.14 20.61
C VAL A 16 -19.28 10.62 21.77
N PHE A 17 -19.81 10.74 22.99
CA PHE A 17 -19.08 11.25 24.14
C PHE A 17 -17.94 10.30 24.60
N VAL A 18 -18.13 8.97 24.54
CA VAL A 18 -17.04 8.01 24.79
C VAL A 18 -15.93 8.17 23.75
N THR A 19 -16.28 8.21 22.46
CA THR A 19 -15.29 8.35 21.38
C THR A 19 -14.52 9.68 21.50
N ALA A 20 -15.23 10.76 21.81
CA ALA A 20 -14.66 12.09 21.99
C ALA A 20 -13.72 12.17 23.21
N GLY A 21 -14.14 11.63 24.36
CA GLY A 21 -13.35 11.65 25.59
C GLY A 21 -12.10 10.76 25.51
N VAL A 22 -12.24 9.52 25.00
CA VAL A 22 -11.11 8.61 24.79
C VAL A 22 -10.10 9.20 23.80
N ALA A 23 -10.54 9.78 22.68
CA ALA A 23 -9.64 10.38 21.69
C ALA A 23 -8.84 11.56 22.25
N LYS A 24 -9.43 12.39 23.12
CA LYS A 24 -8.71 13.52 23.75
C LYS A 24 -7.79 13.07 24.89
N LEU A 25 -8.12 12.01 25.64
CA LEU A 25 -7.21 11.42 26.63
C LEU A 25 -6.03 10.70 25.96
N ALA A 26 -6.21 10.18 24.75
CA ALA A 26 -5.14 9.58 23.96
C ALA A 26 -4.19 10.62 23.32
N ASP A 27 -4.65 11.86 23.10
CA ASP A 27 -3.80 12.99 22.67
C ASP A 27 -4.01 14.25 23.54
N PRO A 28 -3.46 14.29 24.77
CA PRO A 28 -3.53 15.47 25.63
C PRO A 28 -2.80 16.70 25.06
N ALA A 29 -1.84 16.50 24.15
CA ALA A 29 -1.12 17.58 23.49
C ALA A 29 -2.00 18.27 22.45
N GLY A 30 -2.69 17.50 21.61
CA GLY A 30 -3.71 17.98 20.68
C GLY A 30 -4.89 18.63 21.40
N ALA A 31 -5.35 18.06 22.51
CA ALA A 31 -6.39 18.66 23.35
C ALA A 31 -5.95 20.04 23.89
N ARG A 32 -4.72 20.15 24.42
CA ARG A 32 -4.14 21.42 24.89
C ARG A 32 -3.96 22.44 23.76
N LYS A 33 -3.52 22.01 22.56
CA LYS A 33 -3.41 22.87 21.36
C LYS A 33 -4.77 23.47 21.00
N ALA A 34 -5.81 22.63 20.90
CA ALA A 34 -7.16 23.09 20.54
C ALA A 34 -7.71 24.12 21.52
N ILE A 35 -7.50 23.95 22.83
CA ILE A 35 -7.94 24.91 23.85
C ILE A 35 -7.28 26.29 23.66
N LEU A 36 -5.98 26.33 23.33
CA LEU A 36 -5.27 27.57 23.01
C LEU A 36 -5.79 28.22 21.72
N GLU A 37 -6.02 27.43 20.67
CA GLU A 37 -6.52 27.91 19.37
C GLU A 37 -7.96 28.45 19.43
N PHE A 38 -8.80 27.89 20.30
CA PHE A 38 -10.13 28.44 20.62
C PHE A 38 -10.07 29.77 21.40
N GLY A 39 -8.89 30.20 21.86
CA GLY A 39 -8.66 31.49 22.51
C GLY A 39 -8.69 31.48 24.04
N LEU A 40 -8.68 30.30 24.69
CA LEU A 40 -8.66 30.19 26.15
C LEU A 40 -7.24 30.45 26.70
N PRO A 41 -7.11 31.08 27.90
CA PRO A 41 -5.82 31.50 28.42
C PRO A 41 -4.92 30.31 28.77
N ALA A 42 -3.62 30.44 28.47
CA ALA A 42 -2.65 29.35 28.55
C ALA A 42 -2.48 28.73 29.97
N ALA A 43 -2.86 29.46 31.02
CA ALA A 43 -2.89 28.95 32.39
C ALA A 43 -4.00 27.91 32.64
N LEU A 44 -5.15 28.02 31.94
CA LEU A 44 -6.26 27.06 32.05
C LEU A 44 -6.11 25.87 31.10
N ALA A 45 -5.36 26.04 30.00
CA ALA A 45 -5.16 25.02 28.97
C ALA A 45 -4.72 23.64 29.49
N PRO A 46 -3.74 23.48 30.41
CA PRO A 46 -3.35 22.15 30.90
C PRO A 46 -4.44 21.48 31.77
N SER A 47 -5.20 22.25 32.56
CA SER A 47 -6.30 21.72 33.37
C SER A 47 -7.47 21.30 32.48
N LEU A 48 -7.92 22.19 31.60
CA LEU A 48 -9.05 21.93 30.70
C LEU A 48 -8.78 20.75 29.74
N ALA A 49 -7.53 20.54 29.33
CA ALA A 49 -7.14 19.39 28.49
C ALA A 49 -7.37 18.02 29.16
N ILE A 50 -7.48 17.99 30.50
CA ILE A 50 -7.75 16.77 31.29
C ILE A 50 -9.20 16.79 31.81
N THR A 51 -9.70 17.93 32.30
CA THR A 51 -11.04 18.04 32.85
C THR A 51 -12.13 17.88 31.79
N VAL A 52 -11.99 18.45 30.60
CA VAL A 52 -13.04 18.34 29.55
C VAL A 52 -13.25 16.88 29.12
N PRO A 53 -12.21 16.09 28.77
CA PRO A 53 -12.39 14.68 28.43
C PRO A 53 -12.98 13.83 29.57
N LEU A 54 -12.61 14.11 30.82
CA LEU A 54 -13.20 13.42 31.98
C LEU A 54 -14.69 13.75 32.15
N VAL A 55 -15.09 15.00 31.88
CA VAL A 55 -16.50 15.42 31.91
C VAL A 55 -17.29 14.85 30.71
N GLU A 56 -16.68 14.70 29.54
CA GLU A 56 -17.25 13.97 28.40
C GLU A 56 -17.54 12.49 28.76
N LEU A 57 -16.57 11.79 29.37
CA LEU A 57 -16.75 10.40 29.82
C LEU A 57 -17.75 10.27 30.97
N ALA A 58 -17.76 11.20 31.93
CA ALA A 58 -18.76 11.22 33.00
C ALA A 58 -20.18 11.43 32.44
N THR A 59 -20.34 12.31 31.45
CA THR A 59 -21.62 12.55 30.76
C THR A 59 -22.12 11.28 30.07
N ALA A 60 -21.25 10.55 29.38
CA ALA A 60 -21.58 9.25 28.81
C ALA A 60 -21.97 8.22 29.88
N ALA A 61 -21.28 8.19 31.03
CA ALA A 61 -21.61 7.30 32.13
C ALA A 61 -22.99 7.61 32.75
N LEU A 62 -23.33 8.89 32.94
CA LEU A 62 -24.65 9.30 33.46
C LEU A 62 -25.80 8.94 32.50
N LEU A 63 -25.57 8.95 31.19
CA LEU A 63 -26.57 8.60 30.18
C LEU A 63 -26.96 7.09 30.16
N LEU A 64 -26.19 6.20 30.78
CA LEU A 64 -26.42 4.75 30.76
C LEU A 64 -27.50 4.26 31.77
N PRO A 65 -27.47 4.60 33.07
CA PRO A 65 -28.58 4.32 33.99
C PRO A 65 -29.73 5.31 33.76
N ALA A 66 -30.97 4.80 33.73
CA ALA A 66 -32.16 5.64 33.56
C ALA A 66 -32.30 6.73 34.64
N THR A 67 -32.05 6.37 35.89
CA THR A 67 -32.10 7.25 37.07
C THR A 67 -31.15 8.44 36.99
N THR A 68 -30.10 8.37 36.17
CA THR A 68 -29.16 9.48 35.94
C THR A 68 -29.24 10.05 34.53
N ALA A 69 -29.99 9.41 33.61
CA ALA A 69 -29.95 9.74 32.19
C ALA A 69 -30.44 11.15 31.87
N TRP A 70 -31.41 11.68 32.64
CA TRP A 70 -31.85 13.07 32.51
C TRP A 70 -30.74 14.07 32.86
N TRP A 71 -29.99 13.83 33.94
CA TRP A 71 -28.81 14.61 34.32
C TRP A 71 -27.67 14.46 33.29
N GLY A 72 -27.51 13.27 32.70
CA GLY A 72 -26.61 13.04 31.57
C GLY A 72 -27.02 13.81 30.31
N ALA A 73 -28.32 13.93 30.03
CA ALA A 73 -28.84 14.69 28.90
C ALA A 73 -28.66 16.21 29.10
N LEU A 74 -28.88 16.72 30.32
CA LEU A 74 -28.55 18.11 30.68
C LEU A 74 -27.06 18.41 30.53
N ALA A 75 -26.19 17.53 31.04
CA ALA A 75 -24.74 17.68 30.91
C ALA A 75 -24.29 17.64 29.43
N ALA A 76 -24.84 16.71 28.64
CA ALA A 76 -24.60 16.62 27.21
C ALA A 76 -25.04 17.91 26.48
N LEU A 77 -26.23 18.41 26.75
CA LEU A 77 -26.75 19.64 26.15
C LEU A 77 -25.89 20.85 26.52
N ALA A 78 -25.48 20.97 27.79
CA ALA A 78 -24.61 22.06 28.25
C ALA A 78 -23.22 22.03 27.60
N LEU A 79 -22.62 20.84 27.45
CA LEU A 79 -21.33 20.66 26.77
C LEU A 79 -21.40 21.02 25.28
N LEU A 80 -22.44 20.53 24.58
CA LEU A 80 -22.64 20.80 23.16
C LEU A 80 -22.94 22.29 22.91
N LEU A 81 -23.75 22.94 23.76
CA LEU A 81 -24.00 24.38 23.69
C LEU A 81 -22.71 25.20 23.92
N ALA A 82 -21.89 24.83 24.92
CA ALA A 82 -20.63 25.51 25.19
C ALA A 82 -19.62 25.33 24.04
N PHE A 83 -19.53 24.13 23.47
CA PHE A 83 -18.65 23.84 22.33
C PHE A 83 -19.11 24.53 21.04
N GLY A 84 -20.40 24.44 20.71
CA GLY A 84 -21.01 25.11 19.57
C GLY A 84 -20.90 26.64 19.67
N ALA A 85 -21.08 27.23 20.86
CA ALA A 85 -20.82 28.65 21.08
C ALA A 85 -19.35 29.03 20.85
N GLY A 86 -18.40 28.18 21.27
CA GLY A 86 -16.98 28.35 20.97
C GLY A 86 -16.66 28.31 19.47
N ILE A 87 -17.31 27.41 18.72
CA ILE A 87 -17.25 27.37 17.24
C ILE A 87 -17.80 28.66 16.63
N VAL A 88 -19.01 29.07 17.01
CA VAL A 88 -19.68 30.25 16.46
C VAL A 88 -18.89 31.54 16.75
N ALA A 89 -18.35 31.68 17.97
CA ALA A 89 -17.50 32.81 18.34
C ALA A 89 -16.21 32.88 17.51
N ASN A 90 -15.56 31.75 17.25
CA ASN A 90 -14.36 31.71 16.41
C ASN A 90 -14.69 32.02 14.93
N LEU A 91 -15.74 31.42 14.38
CA LEU A 91 -16.20 31.70 13.01
C LEU A 91 -16.60 33.17 12.81
N ALA A 92 -17.29 33.78 13.78
CA ALA A 92 -17.65 35.20 13.75
C ALA A 92 -16.43 36.14 13.83
N GLN A 93 -15.33 35.70 14.46
CA GLN A 93 -14.04 36.38 14.46
C GLN A 93 -13.18 36.06 13.21
N GLY A 94 -13.72 35.35 12.22
CA GLY A 94 -12.99 34.89 11.03
C GLY A 94 -11.95 33.79 11.28
N ARG A 95 -11.86 33.28 12.51
CA ARG A 95 -10.91 32.23 12.91
C ARG A 95 -11.42 30.86 12.48
N LYS A 96 -10.50 30.03 12.00
CA LYS A 96 -10.76 28.63 11.60
C LYS A 96 -9.73 27.72 12.29
N PRO A 97 -9.87 27.46 13.60
CA PRO A 97 -8.99 26.56 14.33
C PRO A 97 -9.09 25.12 13.79
N ASP A 98 -8.06 24.31 14.02
CA ASP A 98 -8.09 22.89 13.63
C ASP A 98 -8.99 22.09 14.58
N CYS A 99 -9.99 21.41 14.02
CA CYS A 99 -11.08 20.84 14.81
C CYS A 99 -10.73 19.46 15.41
N HIS A 100 -9.74 19.40 16.31
CA HIS A 100 -9.18 18.20 16.96
C HIS A 100 -10.15 17.43 17.91
N CYS A 101 -11.47 17.52 17.71
CA CYS A 101 -12.50 16.92 18.57
C CYS A 101 -12.43 15.38 18.66
N PHE A 102 -11.80 14.75 17.66
CA PHE A 102 -11.54 13.32 17.54
C PHE A 102 -10.02 13.02 17.48
N GLY A 103 -9.20 13.87 18.11
CA GLY A 103 -7.74 13.75 18.11
C GLY A 103 -7.13 14.03 16.72
N GLN A 104 -6.16 13.22 16.31
CA GLN A 104 -5.43 13.37 15.04
C GLN A 104 -6.15 12.74 13.83
N LEU A 105 -7.26 12.02 14.05
CA LEU A 105 -7.96 11.26 12.99
C LEU A 105 -8.68 12.16 11.96
N HIS A 106 -9.00 13.40 12.33
CA HIS A 106 -9.45 14.43 11.40
C HIS A 106 -8.88 15.80 11.81
N SER A 107 -8.31 16.50 10.84
CA SER A 107 -7.95 17.92 10.95
C SER A 107 -8.35 18.60 9.64
N GLU A 108 -9.64 18.91 9.54
CA GLU A 108 -10.19 19.79 8.50
C GLU A 108 -10.72 21.07 9.18
N PRO A 109 -10.55 22.25 8.55
CA PRO A 109 -10.98 23.51 9.15
C PRO A 109 -12.50 23.56 9.33
N VAL A 110 -12.93 24.20 10.42
CA VAL A 110 -14.36 24.31 10.81
C VAL A 110 -15.21 24.81 9.64
N ASN A 111 -16.26 24.06 9.32
CA ASN A 111 -17.18 24.36 8.22
C ASN A 111 -18.65 24.15 8.63
N TRP A 112 -19.58 24.58 7.78
CA TRP A 112 -21.02 24.56 8.08
C TRP A 112 -21.58 23.16 8.37
N ARG A 113 -20.97 22.08 7.83
CA ARG A 113 -21.39 20.70 8.13
C ARG A 113 -21.00 20.27 9.54
N THR A 114 -19.92 20.82 10.09
CA THR A 114 -19.55 20.63 11.51
C THR A 114 -20.66 21.19 12.41
N LEU A 115 -21.09 22.43 12.14
CA LEU A 115 -22.16 23.08 12.92
C LEU A 115 -23.51 22.36 12.76
N ALA A 116 -23.84 21.88 11.56
CA ALA A 116 -25.05 21.09 11.33
C ALA A 116 -25.03 19.73 12.07
N ARG A 117 -23.87 19.05 12.12
CA ARG A 117 -23.69 17.80 12.90
C ARG A 117 -23.83 18.04 14.40
N ASP A 118 -23.22 19.11 14.89
CA ASP A 118 -23.26 19.50 16.31
C ASP A 118 -24.70 19.89 16.73
N GLY A 119 -25.39 20.67 15.90
CA GLY A 119 -26.80 21.01 16.08
C GLY A 119 -27.74 19.81 16.10
N ALA A 120 -27.47 18.75 15.32
CA ALA A 120 -28.23 17.50 15.39
C ALA A 120 -28.03 16.76 16.72
N LEU A 121 -26.82 16.79 17.30
CA LEU A 121 -26.54 16.25 18.63
C LEU A 121 -27.21 17.08 19.74
N MET A 122 -27.19 18.42 19.61
CA MET A 122 -27.94 19.31 20.51
C MET A 122 -29.44 19.05 20.48
N ALA A 123 -30.02 18.80 19.30
CA ALA A 123 -31.44 18.47 19.16
C ALA A 123 -31.80 17.14 19.87
N LEU A 124 -30.95 16.11 19.74
CA LEU A 124 -31.12 14.84 20.48
C LEU A 124 -31.00 15.03 22.00
N ALA A 125 -30.04 15.83 22.46
CA ALA A 125 -29.87 16.11 23.89
C ALA A 125 -31.05 16.95 24.45
N ALA A 126 -31.52 17.96 23.70
CA ALA A 126 -32.67 18.77 24.08
C ALA A 126 -33.97 17.97 24.11
N PHE A 127 -34.19 17.05 23.16
CA PHE A 127 -35.31 16.11 23.18
C PHE A 127 -35.32 15.25 24.45
N LEU A 128 -34.18 14.68 24.84
CA LEU A 128 -34.05 13.88 26.07
C LEU A 128 -34.24 14.69 27.37
N VAL A 129 -33.96 16.00 27.34
CA VAL A 129 -34.29 16.91 28.46
C VAL A 129 -35.79 17.21 28.50
N TRP A 130 -36.42 17.38 27.33
CA TRP A 130 -37.84 17.73 27.15
C TRP A 130 -38.81 16.62 27.60
N GLU A 131 -38.49 15.34 27.31
CA GLU A 131 -39.24 14.18 27.83
C GLU A 131 -39.34 14.16 29.37
N GLY A 132 -38.36 14.78 30.04
CA GLY A 132 -38.35 14.98 31.49
C GLY A 132 -37.95 13.73 32.29
N PRO A 133 -37.68 13.87 33.60
CA PRO A 133 -37.04 12.82 34.41
C PRO A 133 -37.75 11.47 34.42
N GLU A 134 -39.08 11.45 34.29
CA GLU A 134 -39.90 10.24 34.43
C GLU A 134 -40.03 9.44 33.12
N HIS A 135 -39.76 10.05 31.96
CA HIS A 135 -39.95 9.40 30.64
C HIS A 135 -38.65 9.01 29.92
N VAL A 136 -37.47 9.21 30.52
CA VAL A 136 -36.15 8.86 29.93
C VAL A 136 -35.92 7.33 29.75
N GLY A 137 -36.94 6.52 30.03
CA GLY A 137 -37.01 5.08 29.76
C GLY A 137 -36.38 4.22 30.86
N PRO A 138 -36.51 2.88 30.76
CA PRO A 138 -35.88 1.95 31.71
C PRO A 138 -34.35 1.99 31.61
N SER A 139 -33.67 1.42 32.62
CA SER A 139 -32.22 1.31 32.61
C SER A 139 -31.76 0.29 31.57
N ALA A 140 -30.59 0.53 30.97
CA ALA A 140 -30.00 -0.42 30.02
C ALA A 140 -29.80 -1.83 30.63
N VAL A 141 -29.63 -1.91 31.96
CA VAL A 141 -29.47 -3.16 32.71
C VAL A 141 -30.81 -3.90 32.87
N ALA A 142 -31.92 -3.20 33.10
CA ALA A 142 -33.25 -3.82 33.18
C ALA A 142 -33.73 -4.34 31.81
N TRP A 143 -33.33 -3.68 30.72
CA TRP A 143 -33.70 -4.05 29.36
C TRP A 143 -32.96 -5.29 28.83
N LEU A 144 -31.83 -5.68 29.45
CA LEU A 144 -31.12 -6.94 29.16
C LEU A 144 -31.85 -8.19 29.69
N GLY A 145 -32.91 -8.03 30.48
CA GLY A 145 -33.65 -9.14 31.10
C GLY A 145 -34.86 -9.67 30.32
N ASP A 146 -35.28 -9.03 29.23
CA ASP A 146 -36.47 -9.40 28.45
C ASP A 146 -36.09 -9.98 27.06
N PRO A 147 -36.43 -11.25 26.76
CA PRO A 147 -36.09 -11.89 25.49
C PRO A 147 -36.82 -11.29 24.27
N ALA A 148 -37.95 -10.59 24.45
CA ALA A 148 -38.64 -9.93 23.33
C ALA A 148 -37.86 -8.70 22.83
N SER A 149 -37.27 -7.93 23.74
CA SER A 149 -36.42 -6.78 23.40
C SER A 149 -35.05 -7.16 22.78
N TRP A 150 -34.61 -8.41 22.88
CA TRP A 150 -33.35 -8.86 22.27
C TRP A 150 -33.36 -8.75 20.73
N GLN A 151 -34.52 -8.94 20.09
CA GLN A 151 -34.61 -8.87 18.62
C GLN A 151 -34.51 -7.43 18.10
N THR A 152 -35.24 -6.50 18.71
CA THR A 152 -35.22 -5.08 18.28
C THR A 152 -33.92 -4.38 18.67
N THR A 153 -33.37 -4.68 19.85
CA THR A 153 -32.02 -4.22 20.25
C THR A 153 -30.95 -4.74 19.29
N GLY A 154 -30.94 -6.05 18.99
CA GLY A 154 -29.99 -6.66 18.08
C GLY A 154 -30.01 -6.03 16.68
N LEU A 155 -31.19 -5.75 16.14
CA LEU A 155 -31.33 -5.08 14.84
C LEU A 155 -30.83 -3.62 14.86
N ILE A 156 -31.12 -2.86 15.93
CA ILE A 156 -30.63 -1.46 16.06
C ILE A 156 -29.11 -1.43 16.23
N LEU A 157 -28.54 -2.27 17.09
CA LEU A 157 -27.09 -2.36 17.28
C LEU A 157 -26.38 -2.85 16.01
N MET A 158 -26.96 -3.81 15.28
CA MET A 158 -26.45 -4.27 13.99
C MET A 158 -26.49 -3.14 12.94
N ALA A 159 -27.58 -2.38 12.85
CA ALA A 159 -27.69 -1.25 11.93
C ALA A 159 -26.68 -0.13 12.25
N VAL A 160 -26.48 0.20 13.53
CA VAL A 160 -25.46 1.16 13.99
C VAL A 160 -24.04 0.65 13.69
N PHE A 161 -23.77 -0.64 13.91
CA PHE A 161 -22.48 -1.26 13.61
C PHE A 161 -22.18 -1.26 12.10
N ILE A 162 -23.16 -1.62 11.26
CA ILE A 162 -23.06 -1.54 9.79
C ILE A 162 -22.84 -0.09 9.34
N ALA A 163 -23.58 0.87 9.89
CA ALA A 163 -23.40 2.29 9.57
C ALA A 163 -22.01 2.81 9.99
N ALA A 164 -21.50 2.39 11.16
CA ALA A 164 -20.17 2.73 11.63
C ALA A 164 -19.06 2.12 10.75
N GLN A 165 -19.20 0.85 10.34
CA GLN A 165 -18.28 0.23 9.38
C GLN A 165 -18.33 0.89 8.01
N ALA A 166 -19.52 1.17 7.48
CA ALA A 166 -19.68 1.86 6.20
C ALA A 166 -19.05 3.26 6.23
N TRP A 167 -19.25 4.02 7.32
CA TRP A 167 -18.59 5.30 7.55
C TRP A 167 -17.06 5.16 7.60
N PHE A 168 -16.54 4.21 8.38
CA PHE A 168 -15.11 3.97 8.51
C PHE A 168 -14.45 3.58 7.18
N LEU A 169 -15.09 2.69 6.41
CA LEU A 169 -14.63 2.29 5.08
C LEU A 169 -14.66 3.47 4.10
N ILE A 170 -15.75 4.25 4.08
CA ILE A 170 -15.84 5.47 3.25
C ILE A 170 -14.74 6.46 3.60
N GLU A 171 -14.44 6.65 4.89
CA GLU A 171 -13.40 7.60 5.29
C GLU A 171 -11.98 7.06 5.00
N LEU A 172 -11.72 5.75 5.13
CA LEU A 172 -10.48 5.14 4.65
C LEU A 172 -10.30 5.36 3.13
N PHE A 173 -11.33 5.13 2.32
CA PHE A 173 -11.27 5.42 0.88
C PHE A 173 -11.04 6.92 0.60
N ARG A 174 -11.60 7.84 1.40
CA ARG A 174 -11.37 9.28 1.28
C ARG A 174 -9.95 9.68 1.72
N GLN A 175 -9.38 9.04 2.74
CA GLN A 175 -7.99 9.22 3.16
C GLN A 175 -7.02 8.74 2.06
N GLN A 176 -7.24 7.53 1.53
CA GLN A 176 -6.44 6.99 0.42
C GLN A 176 -6.56 7.84 -0.86
N GLY A 177 -7.77 8.26 -1.24
CA GLY A 177 -7.98 9.13 -2.40
C GLY A 177 -7.28 10.50 -2.29
N ARG A 178 -7.30 11.13 -1.11
CA ARG A 178 -6.53 12.37 -0.85
C ARG A 178 -5.02 12.15 -0.92
N LEU A 179 -4.53 10.95 -0.62
CA LEU A 179 -3.10 10.61 -0.69
C LEU A 179 -2.66 10.34 -2.14
N LEU A 180 -3.45 9.59 -2.91
CA LEU A 180 -3.21 9.35 -4.35
C LEU A 180 -3.16 10.66 -5.13
N LEU A 181 -4.18 11.52 -4.99
CA LEU A 181 -4.22 12.83 -5.67
C LEU A 181 -3.06 13.75 -5.27
N ARG A 182 -2.47 13.59 -4.08
CA ARG A 182 -1.23 14.29 -3.68
C ARG A 182 0.00 13.71 -4.36
N ILE A 183 0.07 12.39 -4.53
CA ILE A 183 1.16 11.73 -5.27
C ILE A 183 1.11 12.14 -6.74
N ASP A 184 -0.06 12.12 -7.37
CA ASP A 184 -0.25 12.55 -8.78
C ASP A 184 0.19 14.02 -8.96
N ALA A 185 -0.26 14.92 -8.10
CA ALA A 185 0.12 16.34 -8.14
C ALA A 185 1.63 16.56 -7.88
N LEU A 186 2.25 15.76 -7.02
CA LEU A 186 3.70 15.78 -6.80
C LEU A 186 4.45 15.25 -8.03
N GLN A 187 4.00 14.16 -8.64
CA GLN A 187 4.56 13.61 -9.88
C GLN A 187 4.47 14.61 -11.03
N GLU A 188 3.34 15.26 -11.26
CA GLU A 188 3.24 16.36 -12.23
C GLU A 188 4.22 17.51 -11.89
N SER A 189 4.39 17.85 -10.61
CA SER A 189 5.30 18.92 -10.19
C SER A 189 6.78 18.56 -10.43
N LEU A 190 7.13 17.29 -10.31
CA LEU A 190 8.45 16.75 -10.58
C LEU A 190 8.72 16.67 -12.09
N VAL A 191 7.77 16.18 -12.88
CA VAL A 191 7.85 16.16 -14.35
C VAL A 191 7.95 17.58 -14.92
N ARG A 192 7.17 18.55 -14.40
CA ARG A 192 7.31 19.98 -14.76
C ARG A 192 8.64 20.60 -14.35
N ARG A 193 9.41 19.97 -13.45
CA ARG A 193 10.78 20.34 -13.05
C ARG A 193 11.86 19.51 -13.75
N GLY A 194 11.50 18.68 -14.73
CA GLY A 194 12.43 17.83 -15.49
C GLY A 194 12.76 16.47 -14.84
N PHE A 195 12.18 16.15 -13.68
CA PHE A 195 12.34 14.85 -13.04
C PHE A 195 11.29 13.87 -13.58
N THR A 196 11.67 13.08 -14.58
CA THR A 196 10.87 11.93 -15.03
C THR A 196 11.01 10.78 -14.04
N ALA A 197 9.90 10.17 -13.62
CA ALA A 197 9.94 8.90 -12.91
C ALA A 197 10.62 7.82 -13.78
N PRO A 198 11.40 6.87 -13.20
CA PRO A 198 11.83 5.69 -13.91
C PRO A 198 10.62 4.97 -14.48
N THR A 199 10.60 4.73 -15.80
CA THR A 199 9.60 3.82 -16.38
C THR A 199 9.95 2.37 -15.98
N PRO A 200 9.02 1.41 -16.07
CA PRO A 200 9.36 -0.01 -15.88
C PRO A 200 10.48 -0.49 -16.83
N GLN A 201 10.62 0.15 -18.00
CA GLN A 201 11.73 -0.09 -18.94
C GLN A 201 13.06 0.52 -18.47
N THR A 202 13.00 1.60 -17.68
CA THR A 202 14.17 2.23 -17.03
C THR A 202 14.62 1.41 -15.83
N GLU A 203 13.69 0.89 -15.02
CA GLU A 203 14.00 -0.02 -13.91
C GLU A 203 14.56 -1.35 -14.42
N ALA A 204 13.93 -1.94 -15.45
CA ALA A 204 14.47 -3.11 -16.14
C ALA A 204 15.88 -2.87 -16.71
N LYS A 205 16.19 -1.67 -17.21
CA LYS A 205 17.55 -1.29 -17.62
C LYS A 205 18.50 -1.03 -16.46
N ALA A 206 18.05 -0.46 -15.35
CA ALA A 206 18.87 -0.28 -14.15
C ALA A 206 19.27 -1.63 -13.52
N PHE A 207 18.44 -2.67 -13.71
CA PHE A 207 18.74 -4.06 -13.36
C PHE A 207 19.35 -4.90 -14.49
N GLN A 208 19.65 -4.32 -15.66
CA GLN A 208 20.49 -4.97 -16.69
C GLN A 208 21.98 -4.91 -16.30
N GLY A 209 22.30 -5.59 -15.20
CA GLY A 209 23.61 -6.17 -15.01
C GLY A 209 23.81 -7.38 -15.94
N GLY A 210 24.93 -8.07 -15.77
CA GLY A 210 25.32 -9.18 -16.64
C GLY A 210 26.31 -8.80 -17.73
N LEU A 211 26.92 -9.82 -18.31
CA LEU A 211 27.80 -9.72 -19.47
C LEU A 211 26.99 -9.50 -20.75
N SER A 212 27.58 -8.86 -21.75
CA SER A 212 26.93 -8.65 -23.06
C SER A 212 26.73 -9.95 -23.81
N VAL A 213 25.57 -10.11 -24.46
CA VAL A 213 25.28 -11.25 -25.35
C VAL A 213 26.38 -11.38 -26.42
N GLY A 214 26.89 -12.60 -26.61
CA GLY A 214 28.03 -12.90 -27.49
C GLY A 214 29.41 -12.78 -26.83
N ALA A 215 29.54 -12.25 -25.61
CA ALA A 215 30.79 -12.32 -24.85
C ALA A 215 31.08 -13.76 -24.41
N GLN A 216 32.36 -14.12 -24.23
CA GLN A 216 32.74 -15.41 -23.66
C GLN A 216 32.32 -15.52 -22.19
N ALA A 217 31.72 -16.64 -21.81
CA ALA A 217 31.29 -16.88 -20.44
C ALA A 217 32.50 -17.19 -19.53
N PRO A 218 32.67 -16.51 -18.37
CA PRO A 218 33.78 -16.76 -17.47
C PRO A 218 33.85 -18.23 -17.02
N THR A 219 34.99 -18.86 -17.27
CA THR A 219 35.28 -20.23 -16.86
C THR A 219 35.34 -20.34 -15.34
N PHE A 220 34.78 -21.41 -14.78
CA PHE A 220 34.88 -21.71 -13.36
C PHE A 220 34.98 -23.21 -13.13
N SER A 221 35.53 -23.58 -11.97
CA SER A 221 35.48 -24.93 -11.42
C SER A 221 35.14 -24.82 -9.95
N LEU A 222 34.08 -25.52 -9.52
CA LEU A 222 33.53 -25.48 -8.17
C LEU A 222 33.23 -26.90 -7.67
N PRO A 223 33.32 -27.17 -6.35
CA PRO A 223 32.79 -28.40 -5.77
C PRO A 223 31.26 -28.45 -5.91
N ASP A 224 30.72 -29.66 -6.09
CA ASP A 224 29.29 -29.95 -6.00
C ASP A 224 28.85 -30.29 -4.55
N LEU A 225 27.66 -30.86 -4.39
CA LEU A 225 27.15 -31.31 -3.08
C LEU A 225 27.77 -32.62 -2.56
N ALA A 226 28.59 -33.32 -3.35
CA ALA A 226 29.43 -34.43 -2.90
C ALA A 226 30.87 -33.98 -2.58
N GLY A 227 31.31 -32.85 -3.13
CA GLY A 227 32.66 -32.29 -3.04
C GLY A 227 33.46 -32.43 -4.33
N GLU A 228 32.90 -33.06 -5.36
CA GLU A 228 33.56 -33.29 -6.64
C GLU A 228 33.61 -32.02 -7.49
N ARG A 229 34.76 -31.77 -8.14
CA ARG A 229 35.02 -30.49 -8.83
C ARG A 229 34.49 -30.48 -10.25
N VAL A 230 33.27 -29.97 -10.42
CA VAL A 230 32.65 -29.74 -11.73
C VAL A 230 33.17 -28.43 -12.34
N ALA A 231 33.41 -28.42 -13.65
CA ALA A 231 33.78 -27.23 -14.41
C ALA A 231 32.71 -26.87 -15.45
N LEU A 232 32.67 -25.60 -15.88
CA LEU A 232 31.69 -25.07 -16.84
C LEU A 232 31.63 -25.89 -18.15
N GLU A 233 32.79 -26.41 -18.58
CA GLU A 233 32.95 -27.20 -19.80
C GLU A 233 32.22 -28.54 -19.70
N HIS A 234 32.23 -29.17 -18.52
CA HIS A 234 31.50 -30.41 -18.26
C HIS A 234 29.98 -30.19 -18.27
N LEU A 235 29.51 -29.07 -17.72
CA LEU A 235 28.07 -28.70 -17.76
C LEU A 235 27.57 -28.43 -19.19
N ARG A 236 28.45 -28.02 -20.10
CA ARG A 236 28.16 -27.74 -21.52
C ARG A 236 28.39 -28.92 -22.45
N ALA A 237 29.00 -30.02 -21.98
CA ALA A 237 29.39 -31.17 -22.82
C ALA A 237 28.20 -31.84 -23.55
N ALA A 238 26.97 -31.65 -23.06
CA ALA A 238 25.75 -32.13 -23.71
C ALA A 238 25.36 -31.37 -25.00
N GLY A 239 26.05 -30.27 -25.35
CA GLY A 239 25.81 -29.52 -26.60
C GLY A 239 24.54 -28.67 -26.65
N HIS A 240 23.75 -28.66 -25.58
CA HIS A 240 22.59 -27.78 -25.40
C HIS A 240 22.99 -26.43 -24.80
N PRO A 241 22.15 -25.38 -24.92
CA PRO A 241 22.25 -24.19 -24.08
C PRO A 241 22.22 -24.59 -22.59
N LEU A 242 22.94 -23.83 -21.75
CA LEU A 242 23.01 -24.01 -20.30
C LEU A 242 22.37 -22.80 -19.61
N LEU A 243 21.28 -23.02 -18.86
CA LEU A 243 20.80 -22.06 -17.87
C LEU A 243 21.68 -22.18 -16.61
N LEU A 244 22.49 -21.16 -16.36
CA LEU A 244 23.28 -21.02 -15.14
C LEU A 244 22.55 -20.10 -14.17
N VAL A 245 22.19 -20.60 -12.99
CA VAL A 245 21.37 -19.86 -12.00
C VAL A 245 22.13 -19.61 -10.70
N PHE A 246 22.34 -18.34 -10.37
CA PHE A 246 22.95 -17.89 -9.12
C PHE A 246 21.90 -17.79 -8.01
N THR A 247 22.12 -18.48 -6.90
CA THR A 247 21.17 -18.54 -5.78
C THR A 247 21.87 -18.48 -4.41
N ASP A 248 21.07 -18.39 -3.34
CA ASP A 248 21.55 -18.42 -1.95
C ASP A 248 20.54 -19.24 -1.09
N PRO A 249 20.96 -19.98 -0.05
CA PRO A 249 20.05 -20.66 0.87
C PRO A 249 19.23 -19.70 1.75
N GLY A 250 19.75 -18.55 2.15
CA GLY A 250 19.06 -17.55 2.98
C GLY A 250 18.09 -16.64 2.21
N CYS A 251 17.95 -16.84 0.90
CA CYS A 251 17.16 -16.00 0.01
C CYS A 251 15.75 -16.57 -0.18
N GLY A 252 14.73 -15.93 0.41
CA GLY A 252 13.32 -16.35 0.30
C GLY A 252 12.83 -16.60 -1.15
N PRO A 253 13.02 -15.65 -2.10
CA PRO A 253 12.68 -15.87 -3.50
C PRO A 253 13.48 -17.00 -4.18
N CYS A 254 14.69 -17.30 -3.69
CA CYS A 254 15.50 -18.41 -4.19
C CYS A 254 15.02 -19.78 -3.66
N ILE A 255 14.41 -19.82 -2.46
CA ILE A 255 13.74 -21.01 -1.93
C ILE A 255 12.45 -21.25 -2.72
N ALA A 256 11.66 -20.20 -2.96
CA ALA A 256 10.41 -20.29 -3.73
C ALA A 256 10.61 -20.78 -5.18
N LEU A 257 11.76 -20.47 -5.80
CA LEU A 257 12.11 -20.90 -7.16
C LEU A 257 12.76 -22.32 -7.21
N ALA A 258 13.20 -22.87 -6.08
CA ALA A 258 13.92 -24.14 -6.05
C ALA A 258 13.13 -25.35 -6.62
N PRO A 259 11.82 -25.51 -6.36
CA PRO A 259 11.02 -26.59 -6.95
C PRO A 259 10.93 -26.50 -8.48
N ASP A 260 10.84 -25.29 -9.04
CA ASP A 260 10.81 -25.08 -10.48
C ASP A 260 12.14 -25.49 -11.13
N LEU A 261 13.28 -25.13 -10.53
CA LEU A 261 14.60 -25.49 -11.05
C LEU A 261 14.81 -27.01 -11.11
N VAL A 262 14.32 -27.75 -10.11
CA VAL A 262 14.35 -29.23 -10.08
C VAL A 262 13.37 -29.81 -11.13
N SER A 263 12.18 -29.21 -11.28
CA SER A 263 11.19 -29.61 -12.28
C SER A 263 11.71 -29.41 -13.71
N TRP A 264 12.20 -28.22 -14.04
CA TRP A 264 12.76 -27.86 -15.34
C TRP A 264 14.00 -28.67 -15.71
N HIS A 265 14.88 -28.95 -14.73
CA HIS A 265 16.02 -29.83 -14.95
C HIS A 265 15.61 -31.24 -15.40
N THR A 266 14.43 -31.73 -14.98
CA THR A 266 13.88 -33.01 -15.43
C THR A 266 13.09 -32.86 -16.74
N LEU A 267 12.28 -31.81 -16.86
CA LEU A 267 11.34 -31.60 -17.97
C LEU A 267 12.02 -31.23 -19.29
N TYR A 268 13.18 -30.56 -19.23
CA TYR A 268 13.89 -30.03 -20.42
C TYR A 268 15.22 -30.73 -20.72
N GLN A 269 15.45 -31.94 -20.17
CA GLN A 269 16.56 -32.79 -20.58
C GLN A 269 16.53 -33.01 -22.10
N GLY A 270 17.70 -32.93 -22.75
CA GLY A 270 17.80 -32.97 -24.22
C GLY A 270 17.38 -31.68 -24.94
N LYS A 271 17.13 -30.58 -24.22
CA LYS A 271 16.85 -29.25 -24.79
C LYS A 271 17.60 -28.11 -24.10
N LEU A 272 17.63 -28.13 -22.76
CA LEU A 272 18.23 -27.11 -21.91
C LEU A 272 19.00 -27.81 -20.79
N ALA A 273 20.33 -27.64 -20.74
CA ALA A 273 21.10 -27.98 -19.55
C ALA A 273 20.79 -26.95 -18.45
N LEU A 274 20.76 -27.38 -17.19
CA LEU A 274 20.43 -26.52 -16.06
C LEU A 274 21.39 -26.82 -14.91
N ALA A 275 22.09 -25.78 -14.43
CA ALA A 275 22.96 -25.86 -13.26
C ALA A 275 22.76 -24.65 -12.36
N THR A 276 22.93 -24.84 -11.05
CA THR A 276 22.87 -23.77 -10.06
C THR A 276 24.24 -23.54 -9.42
N VAL A 277 24.56 -22.28 -9.17
CA VAL A 277 25.72 -21.86 -8.36
C VAL A 277 25.16 -21.20 -7.11
N SER A 278 25.56 -21.69 -5.94
CA SER A 278 24.98 -21.32 -4.65
C SER A 278 26.04 -21.04 -3.61
N ARG A 279 25.68 -20.24 -2.60
CA ARG A 279 26.48 -20.05 -1.37
C ARG A 279 26.06 -21.03 -0.28
N GLY A 280 26.76 -20.99 0.85
CA GLY A 280 26.43 -21.77 2.04
C GLY A 280 26.88 -23.23 1.94
N THR A 281 26.54 -24.02 2.96
CA THR A 281 27.03 -25.40 3.06
C THR A 281 26.27 -26.36 2.13
N ALA A 282 26.81 -27.55 1.91
CA ALA A 282 26.14 -28.58 1.13
C ALA A 282 24.81 -29.00 1.81
N GLU A 283 24.74 -29.01 3.13
CA GLU A 283 23.55 -29.36 3.93
C GLU A 283 22.43 -28.33 3.73
N GLN A 284 22.77 -27.03 3.76
CA GLN A 284 21.83 -25.94 3.51
C GLN A 284 21.24 -26.04 2.09
N ASN A 285 22.05 -26.43 1.11
CA ASN A 285 21.62 -26.59 -0.27
C ASN A 285 20.83 -27.89 -0.51
N ARG A 286 21.22 -29.01 0.11
CA ARG A 286 20.43 -30.27 0.12
C ARG A 286 19.06 -30.06 0.79
N ALA A 287 18.97 -29.24 1.84
CA ALA A 287 17.69 -28.89 2.47
C ALA A 287 16.77 -28.04 1.55
N LYS A 288 17.36 -27.19 0.71
CA LYS A 288 16.64 -26.30 -0.22
C LYS A 288 16.18 -26.99 -1.51
N PHE A 289 17.04 -27.82 -2.12
CA PHE A 289 16.74 -28.50 -3.40
C PHE A 289 16.25 -29.95 -3.23
N GLY A 290 16.38 -30.51 -2.03
CA GLY A 290 16.02 -31.89 -1.70
C GLY A 290 17.21 -32.87 -1.83
N PRO A 291 17.17 -34.02 -1.13
CA PRO A 291 18.29 -34.98 -1.08
C PRO A 291 18.47 -35.81 -2.36
N ALA A 292 17.55 -35.72 -3.32
CA ALA A 292 17.51 -36.51 -4.55
C ALA A 292 17.52 -35.62 -5.83
N ALA A 293 17.95 -34.37 -5.71
CA ALA A 293 18.02 -33.45 -6.85
C ALA A 293 19.15 -33.86 -7.81
N ALA A 294 18.79 -34.44 -8.96
CA ALA A 294 19.72 -34.68 -10.08
C ALA A 294 20.28 -33.38 -10.68
N LEU A 295 19.65 -32.25 -10.36
CA LEU A 295 20.10 -30.89 -10.65
C LEU A 295 21.51 -30.64 -10.11
N PRO A 296 22.50 -30.30 -10.97
CA PRO A 296 23.79 -29.81 -10.52
C PRO A 296 23.66 -28.57 -9.63
N VAL A 297 24.11 -28.69 -8.38
CA VAL A 297 24.24 -27.57 -7.43
C VAL A 297 25.71 -27.46 -7.05
N LEU A 298 26.33 -26.36 -7.46
CA LEU A 298 27.75 -26.08 -7.24
C LEU A 298 27.92 -25.00 -6.17
N LEU A 299 28.92 -25.17 -5.31
CA LEU A 299 29.16 -24.31 -4.15
C LEU A 299 30.31 -23.34 -4.42
N GLN A 300 30.01 -22.04 -4.37
CA GLN A 300 31.01 -20.96 -4.31
C GLN A 300 31.21 -20.52 -2.85
N ALA A 301 32.44 -20.11 -2.50
CA ALA A 301 32.83 -19.76 -1.14
C ALA A 301 32.20 -18.44 -0.68
N ASP A 302 32.15 -17.44 -1.57
CA ASP A 302 31.28 -16.28 -1.45
C ASP A 302 30.58 -16.00 -2.79
N ARG A 303 30.96 -14.94 -3.52
CA ARG A 303 30.30 -14.53 -4.77
C ARG A 303 31.27 -14.53 -5.95
N GLU A 304 32.36 -15.28 -5.90
CA GLU A 304 33.43 -15.21 -6.92
C GLU A 304 32.94 -15.49 -8.35
N VAL A 305 32.08 -16.49 -8.56
CA VAL A 305 31.50 -16.76 -9.89
C VAL A 305 30.34 -15.81 -10.17
N ALA A 306 29.46 -15.56 -9.20
CA ALA A 306 28.36 -14.61 -9.38
C ALA A 306 28.84 -13.20 -9.78
N ALA A 307 29.95 -12.72 -9.19
CA ALA A 307 30.56 -11.43 -9.50
C ALA A 307 31.21 -11.42 -10.89
N ALA A 308 31.86 -12.51 -11.33
CA ALA A 308 32.41 -12.62 -12.67
C ALA A 308 31.33 -12.53 -13.77
N TYR A 309 30.11 -12.99 -13.48
CA TYR A 309 28.94 -12.85 -14.35
C TYR A 309 28.11 -11.57 -14.09
N LEU A 310 28.60 -10.65 -13.25
CA LEU A 310 27.93 -9.41 -12.83
C LEU A 310 26.53 -9.63 -12.20
N ALA A 311 26.32 -10.81 -11.60
CA ALA A 311 25.12 -11.19 -10.88
C ALA A 311 25.18 -10.72 -9.43
N HIS A 312 24.84 -9.45 -9.20
CA HIS A 312 24.90 -8.81 -7.88
C HIS A 312 23.75 -9.21 -6.93
N GLY A 313 22.60 -9.65 -7.45
CA GLY A 313 21.47 -10.17 -6.67
C GLY A 313 21.32 -11.68 -6.76
N THR A 314 20.28 -12.23 -6.11
CA THR A 314 19.82 -13.62 -6.24
C THR A 314 18.30 -13.68 -6.00
N PRO A 315 17.53 -14.55 -6.71
CA PRO A 315 18.00 -15.42 -7.77
C PRO A 315 18.28 -14.62 -9.04
N ALA A 316 19.31 -15.03 -9.79
CA ALA A 316 19.64 -14.45 -11.09
C ALA A 316 20.05 -15.58 -12.05
N ALA A 317 19.76 -15.48 -13.34
CA ALA A 317 20.14 -16.51 -14.31
C ALA A 317 20.62 -15.93 -15.64
N VAL A 318 21.41 -16.72 -16.36
CA VAL A 318 21.88 -16.41 -17.71
C VAL A 318 21.90 -17.67 -18.56
N ILE A 319 21.60 -17.56 -19.85
CA ILE A 319 21.86 -18.61 -20.82
C ILE A 319 23.31 -18.52 -21.28
N ILE A 320 24.02 -19.63 -21.25
CA ILE A 320 25.31 -19.83 -21.93
C ILE A 320 25.05 -20.73 -23.13
N GLN A 321 25.49 -20.33 -24.31
CA GLN A 321 25.32 -21.10 -25.54
C GLN A 321 26.27 -22.30 -25.58
N SER A 322 26.00 -23.24 -26.48
CA SER A 322 26.82 -24.45 -26.63
C SER A 322 28.25 -24.14 -27.09
N ASP A 323 28.50 -23.02 -27.77
CA ASP A 323 29.84 -22.52 -28.12
C ASP A 323 30.62 -21.93 -26.93
N GLY A 324 29.93 -21.48 -25.88
CA GLY A 324 30.49 -20.87 -24.67
C GLY A 324 30.23 -19.38 -24.53
N THR A 325 29.54 -18.76 -25.49
CA THR A 325 29.14 -17.36 -25.40
C THR A 325 27.91 -17.15 -24.52
N ILE A 326 27.76 -15.94 -23.99
CA ILE A 326 26.58 -15.49 -23.25
C ILE A 326 25.41 -15.34 -24.22
N GLY A 327 24.37 -16.17 -24.06
CA GLY A 327 23.20 -16.24 -24.94
C GLY A 327 22.03 -15.33 -24.56
N SER A 328 22.03 -14.75 -23.36
CA SER A 328 21.00 -13.83 -22.88
C SER A 328 21.58 -12.70 -22.04
N GLY A 329 20.81 -11.62 -21.84
CA GLY A 329 21.06 -10.74 -20.69
C GLY A 329 20.83 -11.51 -19.37
N LEU A 330 21.31 -10.95 -18.26
CA LEU A 330 21.07 -11.53 -16.93
C LEU A 330 19.60 -11.32 -16.54
N ALA A 331 18.85 -12.41 -16.37
CA ALA A 331 17.51 -12.40 -15.80
C ALA A 331 17.60 -12.29 -14.27
N MET A 332 17.08 -11.19 -13.71
CA MET A 332 17.07 -10.92 -12.27
C MET A 332 15.68 -11.17 -11.68
N GLY A 333 15.59 -12.01 -10.64
CA GLY A 333 14.33 -12.37 -9.99
C GLY A 333 13.59 -13.54 -10.66
N ALA A 334 12.68 -14.18 -9.91
CA ALA A 334 12.07 -15.45 -10.30
C ALA A 334 11.26 -15.39 -11.62
N GLU A 335 10.47 -14.33 -11.83
CA GLU A 335 9.65 -14.18 -13.05
C GLU A 335 10.51 -13.96 -14.30
N ALA A 336 11.59 -13.17 -14.21
CA ALA A 336 12.53 -13.00 -15.31
C ALA A 336 13.19 -14.34 -15.71
N ILE A 337 13.46 -15.20 -14.72
CA ILE A 337 14.04 -16.53 -14.96
C ILE A 337 13.01 -17.48 -15.60
N ARG A 338 11.73 -17.46 -15.17
CA ARG A 338 10.64 -18.19 -15.85
C ARG A 338 10.55 -17.79 -17.32
N ASN A 339 10.46 -16.50 -17.58
CA ASN A 339 10.38 -15.93 -18.93
C ASN A 339 11.60 -16.31 -19.80
N LEU A 340 12.80 -16.32 -19.21
CA LEU A 340 14.05 -16.71 -19.91
C LEU A 340 14.05 -18.20 -20.27
N VAL A 341 13.58 -19.08 -19.37
CA VAL A 341 13.44 -20.51 -19.65
C VAL A 341 12.43 -20.73 -20.77
N GLU A 342 11.24 -20.12 -20.68
CA GLU A 342 10.19 -20.23 -21.72
C GLU A 342 10.68 -19.78 -23.10
N GLN A 343 11.37 -18.63 -23.17
CA GLN A 343 11.97 -18.12 -24.42
C GLN A 343 13.10 -19.01 -24.98
N THR A 344 13.72 -19.86 -24.15
CA THR A 344 14.81 -20.76 -24.57
C THR A 344 14.29 -22.14 -25.00
N VAL A 345 13.23 -22.64 -24.35
CA VAL A 345 12.68 -23.99 -24.63
C VAL A 345 11.57 -23.99 -25.68
N GLN A 346 10.92 -22.85 -25.93
CA GLN A 346 10.03 -22.67 -27.07
C GLN A 346 10.86 -22.27 -28.31
N PRO A 347 10.67 -22.91 -29.47
CA PRO A 347 11.37 -22.53 -30.68
C PRO A 347 10.90 -21.15 -31.16
N LEU A 348 11.81 -20.17 -31.20
CA LEU A 348 11.55 -18.86 -31.81
C LEU A 348 11.05 -19.05 -33.25
N PRO A 349 9.88 -18.48 -33.64
CA PRO A 349 9.48 -18.46 -35.04
C PRO A 349 10.51 -17.67 -35.84
N ALA A 350 11.00 -18.24 -36.94
CA ALA A 350 12.17 -17.74 -37.68
C ALA A 350 11.92 -16.38 -38.37
N SER A 351 12.07 -15.29 -37.61
CA SER A 351 11.70 -13.93 -38.02
C SER A 351 12.79 -12.88 -37.71
N SER A 352 14.00 -13.13 -38.22
CA SER A 352 15.09 -12.15 -38.26
C SER A 352 16.00 -12.32 -39.48
N ALA A 353 16.23 -13.57 -39.91
CA ALA A 353 17.10 -13.96 -41.02
C ALA A 353 16.54 -13.66 -42.43
N ARG A 354 15.88 -12.51 -42.65
CA ARG A 354 15.65 -11.88 -43.98
C ARG A 354 15.06 -10.46 -43.87
N ARG A 355 15.90 -9.48 -43.51
CA ARG A 355 15.75 -8.10 -44.01
C ARG A 355 16.96 -7.72 -44.86
N SER A 356 17.04 -8.38 -46.03
CA SER A 356 17.96 -7.99 -47.10
C SER A 356 17.49 -6.68 -47.75
N ALA A 357 18.46 -5.91 -48.24
CA ALA A 357 18.36 -4.63 -48.94
C ALA A 357 16.99 -4.19 -49.48
N ALA A 358 16.50 -3.06 -48.97
CA ALA A 358 15.67 -2.12 -49.73
C ALA A 358 16.55 -0.89 -50.09
N PRO A 359 16.50 -0.37 -51.33
CA PRO A 359 17.42 0.67 -51.77
C PRO A 359 17.06 2.06 -51.20
N VAL A 360 18.09 2.89 -50.99
CA VAL A 360 17.95 4.29 -50.56
C VAL A 360 17.40 5.15 -51.72
N PRO A 361 16.33 5.94 -51.52
CA PRO A 361 15.86 6.89 -52.52
C PRO A 361 16.88 8.02 -52.74
N THR A 362 17.25 8.28 -54.00
CA THR A 362 18.16 9.37 -54.37
C THR A 362 17.47 10.74 -54.28
N ALA A 363 18.13 11.70 -53.62
CA ALA A 363 17.59 13.05 -53.47
C ALA A 363 17.62 13.81 -54.80
N GLN A 364 16.44 14.21 -55.29
CA GLN A 364 16.29 14.91 -56.57
C GLN A 364 16.26 16.43 -56.36
N ARG A 365 17.21 17.15 -56.98
CA ARG A 365 17.30 18.62 -56.90
C ARG A 365 16.22 19.29 -57.76
N PRO A 366 15.47 20.28 -57.25
CA PRO A 366 14.72 21.21 -58.10
C PRO A 366 15.69 22.23 -58.73
N GLY A 367 15.75 22.27 -60.06
CA GLY A 367 16.40 23.33 -60.83
C GLY A 367 15.44 24.49 -61.11
N ALA A 368 15.99 25.68 -61.34
CA ALA A 368 15.21 26.91 -61.55
C ALA A 368 14.43 26.94 -62.87
N LEU A 369 13.33 27.71 -62.91
CA LEU A 369 13.01 28.60 -64.05
C LEU A 369 12.00 29.72 -63.69
N ALA A 370 12.19 30.84 -64.39
CA ALA A 370 11.68 32.23 -64.31
C ALA A 370 10.14 32.50 -64.23
N PRO A 371 9.72 33.78 -63.99
CA PRO A 371 8.31 34.20 -63.79
C PRO A 371 7.64 34.89 -65.00
N LEU A 372 6.29 35.06 -64.95
CA LEU A 372 5.36 35.98 -65.69
C LEU A 372 3.92 35.42 -65.49
N LEU A 373 2.75 36.08 -65.41
CA LEU A 373 2.21 37.48 -65.37
C LEU A 373 1.19 37.52 -64.18
N ALA A 374 0.68 38.59 -63.55
CA ALA A 374 0.34 40.01 -63.84
C ALA A 374 -1.16 40.29 -64.15
N ARG A 375 -1.78 41.20 -63.37
CA ARG A 375 -3.23 41.61 -63.34
C ARG A 375 -4.18 40.50 -62.83
N MET A 376 -5.32 40.75 -62.17
CA MET A 376 -6.09 41.97 -61.78
C MET A 376 -6.39 41.92 -60.25
N GLY A 377 -6.85 42.95 -59.54
CA GLY A 377 -7.13 44.33 -59.92
C GLY A 377 -8.53 44.84 -59.51
N GLN A 378 -8.70 45.20 -58.23
CA GLN A 378 -9.93 45.79 -57.62
C GLN A 378 -11.15 44.83 -57.56
N THR A 379 -12.12 44.98 -56.65
CA THR A 379 -12.35 45.99 -55.58
C THR A 379 -12.38 45.36 -54.20
#